data_AF-A0A9W6DUX8-F1
#
_entry.id   AF-A0A9W6DUX8-F1
#
_cell.length_a   1.000
_cell.length_b   1.000
_cell.length_c   1.000
_cell.angle_alpha   90.00
_cell.angle_beta   90.00
_cell.angle_gamma   90.00
#
_symmetry.space_group_name_H-M   'P 1'
#
loop_
_entity.id
_entity.type
_entity.pdbx_description
1 polymer ?
#
loop_
_entity_poly.entity_id
_entity_poly.type
_entity_poly.pdbx_seq_one_letter_code
_entity_poly.pdbx_strand_id
1 'polypeptide(L)'
;TPDVKSTIDFNISSPLPVIASGLPVRDALGMSTSEGKTLYQFHQRVPIPSYLFALASGDISEAAIGPRSVVATSPDKVQECQWELEADTEKFIGAIEKIVYPYAWGEYNVLILPPSFPYGGMENPIFTFATPSIISKV
;
A
#
# COMPACT_ATOMS: atom_id res chain seq x y z
N THR A 1 6.26 -21.87 -0.55
CA THR A 1 5.53 -22.18 -1.79
C THR A 1 4.23 -21.40 -1.81
N PRO A 2 3.74 -20.95 -2.97
CA PRO A 2 2.41 -20.34 -3.12
C PRO A 2 1.23 -21.20 -2.62
N ASP A 3 1.42 -22.51 -2.49
CA ASP A 3 0.38 -23.45 -2.02
C ASP A 3 0.03 -23.25 -0.54
N VAL A 4 0.93 -22.66 0.25
CA VAL A 4 0.74 -22.41 1.67
C VAL A 4 0.35 -20.94 1.88
N LYS A 5 -0.77 -20.72 2.56
CA LYS A 5 -1.28 -19.37 2.87
C LYS A 5 -1.50 -19.22 4.37
N SER A 6 -1.22 -18.04 4.89
CA SER A 6 -1.44 -17.71 6.30
C SER A 6 -1.87 -16.25 6.45
N THR A 7 -2.62 -15.96 7.51
CA THR A 7 -2.72 -14.60 8.02
C THR A 7 -1.39 -14.18 8.64
N ILE A 8 -1.08 -12.88 8.63
CA ILE A 8 0.19 -12.34 9.13
C ILE A 8 -0.10 -11.04 9.89
N ASP A 9 0.47 -10.91 11.08
CA ASP A 9 0.53 -9.67 11.83
C ASP A 9 1.96 -9.11 11.74
N PHE A 10 2.08 -7.83 11.42
CA PHE A 10 3.35 -7.15 11.24
C PHE A 10 3.59 -6.21 12.42
N ASN A 11 4.78 -6.29 13.02
CA ASN A 11 5.25 -5.38 14.04
C ASN A 11 6.62 -4.84 13.60
N ILE A 12 6.63 -3.63 13.04
CA ILE A 12 7.80 -3.08 12.36
C ILE A 12 8.23 -1.80 13.05
N SER A 13 9.46 -1.75 13.54
CA SER A 13 10.04 -0.55 14.15
C SER A 13 10.92 0.18 13.15
N SER A 14 10.61 1.44 12.85
CA SER A 14 11.38 2.26 11.91
C SER A 14 11.45 3.73 12.35
N PRO A 15 12.57 4.43 12.11
CA PRO A 15 12.61 5.89 12.27
C PRO A 15 11.84 6.64 11.17
N LEU A 16 11.47 5.96 10.08
CA LEU A 16 10.73 6.50 8.94
C LEU A 16 9.33 5.88 8.85
N PRO A 17 8.38 6.53 8.15
CA PRO A 17 7.11 5.93 7.76
C PRO A 17 7.28 4.53 7.17
N VAL A 18 6.29 3.67 7.40
CA VAL A 18 6.27 2.27 6.95
C VAL A 18 4.95 1.97 6.27
N ILE A 19 5.01 1.26 5.15
CA ILE A 19 3.88 0.65 4.46
C ILE A 19 4.12 -0.85 4.38
N ALA A 20 3.07 -1.63 4.60
CA ALA A 20 3.13 -3.08 4.48
C ALA A 20 1.89 -3.63 3.76
N SER A 21 1.97 -4.88 3.32
CA SER A 21 0.85 -5.62 2.71
C SER A 21 -0.19 -6.08 3.75
N GLY A 22 -0.70 -5.15 4.56
CA GLY A 22 -1.61 -5.36 5.69
C GLY A 22 -2.34 -4.07 6.07
N LEU A 23 -3.49 -4.18 6.73
CA LEU A 23 -4.28 -3.02 7.15
C LEU A 23 -3.61 -2.38 8.38
N PRO A 24 -3.39 -1.06 8.41
CA PRO A 24 -2.74 -0.40 9.54
C PRO A 24 -3.63 -0.46 10.80
N VAL A 25 -3.01 -0.71 11.94
CA VAL A 25 -3.67 -0.67 13.26
C VAL A 25 -3.69 0.78 13.76
N ARG A 26 -4.81 1.47 13.55
CA ARG A 26 -4.92 2.92 13.80
C ARG A 26 -4.72 3.33 15.26
N ASP A 27 -5.02 2.46 16.22
CA ASP A 27 -4.80 2.72 17.66
C ASP A 27 -3.33 2.61 18.10
N ALA A 28 -2.43 2.10 17.24
CA ALA A 28 -1.03 1.86 17.56
C ALA A 28 -0.03 2.64 16.69
N LEU A 29 -0.52 3.45 15.74
CA LEU A 29 0.32 4.34 14.95
C LEU A 29 0.97 5.38 15.87
N GLY A 30 2.27 5.23 16.12
CA GLY A 30 3.03 6.25 16.85
C GLY A 30 3.46 5.90 18.27
N MET A 31 3.48 4.61 18.68
CA MET A 31 4.21 4.26 19.91
C MET A 31 5.70 4.49 19.68
N SER A 32 6.19 5.66 20.12
CA SER A 32 7.60 5.99 20.12
C SER A 32 8.33 5.02 21.04
N THR A 33 9.21 4.20 20.48
CA THR A 33 10.12 3.40 21.29
C THR A 33 11.18 4.32 21.89
N SER A 34 11.79 3.90 23.00
CA SER A 34 12.84 4.65 23.70
C SER A 34 14.07 4.98 22.85
N GLU A 35 14.18 4.43 21.64
CA GLU A 35 15.31 4.59 20.70
C GLU A 35 15.03 5.57 19.54
N GLY A 36 13.96 6.37 19.59
CA GLY A 36 13.62 7.29 18.50
C GLY A 36 13.10 6.61 17.23
N LYS A 37 12.58 5.39 17.37
CA LYS A 37 11.86 4.66 16.31
C LYS A 37 10.37 4.63 16.64
N THR A 38 9.54 4.56 15.62
CA THR A 38 8.10 4.35 15.76
C THR A 38 7.77 2.89 15.48
N LEU A 39 6.95 2.28 16.32
CA LEU A 39 6.35 0.97 16.03
C LEU A 39 5.14 1.15 15.10
N TYR A 40 5.16 0.46 13.97
CA TYR A 40 4.06 0.37 13.01
C TYR A 40 3.49 -1.05 13.05
N GLN A 41 2.18 -1.14 13.26
CA GLN A 41 1.48 -2.42 13.35
C GLN A 41 0.49 -2.56 12.19
N PHE A 42 0.44 -3.76 11.59
CA PHE A 42 -0.47 -4.08 10.50
C PHE A 42 -1.09 -5.47 10.68
N HIS A 43 -2.31 -5.64 10.20
CA HIS A 43 -3.00 -6.93 10.16
C HIS A 43 -3.33 -7.34 8.73
N GLN A 44 -2.78 -8.47 8.27
CA GLN A 44 -3.24 -9.15 7.06
C GLN A 44 -4.19 -10.28 7.45
N ARG A 45 -5.49 -9.95 7.44
CA ARG A 45 -6.59 -10.84 7.88
C ARG A 45 -6.98 -11.88 6.83
N VAL A 46 -6.66 -11.65 5.56
CA VAL A 46 -6.92 -12.60 4.48
C VAL A 46 -5.67 -13.46 4.28
N PRO A 47 -5.76 -14.81 4.31
CA PRO A 47 -4.59 -15.66 4.14
C PRO A 47 -3.87 -15.44 2.81
N ILE A 48 -2.58 -15.11 2.88
CA ILE A 48 -1.74 -14.86 1.70
C ILE A 48 -0.57 -15.84 1.64
N PRO A 49 -0.10 -16.20 0.44
CA PRO A 49 1.19 -16.85 0.28
C PRO A 49 2.35 -15.90 0.60
N SER A 50 3.48 -16.46 1.02
CA SER A 50 4.63 -15.68 1.51
C SER A 50 5.24 -14.71 0.50
N TYR A 51 5.03 -14.92 -0.82
CA TYR A 51 5.58 -14.01 -1.84
C TYR A 51 4.81 -12.69 -1.93
N LEU A 52 3.61 -12.60 -1.35
CA LEU A 52 2.81 -11.37 -1.26
C LEU A 52 3.09 -10.57 0.01
N PHE A 53 3.99 -11.04 0.88
CA PHE A 53 4.53 -10.23 1.96
C PHE A 53 5.31 -9.07 1.34
N ALA A 54 4.92 -7.84 1.66
CA ALA A 54 5.62 -6.65 1.22
C ALA A 54 5.78 -5.62 2.33
N LEU A 55 6.86 -4.85 2.23
CA LEU A 55 7.27 -3.82 3.15
C LEU A 55 8.01 -2.72 2.39
N ALA A 56 7.70 -1.46 2.70
CA ALA A 56 8.48 -0.31 2.30
C ALA A 56 8.63 0.65 3.49
N SER A 57 9.76 1.32 3.58
CA SER A 57 9.98 2.39 4.56
C SER A 57 10.80 3.50 3.93
N GLY A 58 10.41 4.75 4.18
CA GLY A 58 11.00 5.91 3.52
C GLY A 58 10.28 7.20 3.92
N ASP A 59 10.72 8.31 3.32
CA ASP A 59 9.97 9.56 3.38
C ASP A 59 8.73 9.44 2.47
N ILE A 60 7.59 9.13 3.08
CA ILE A 60 6.36 8.74 2.39
C ILE A 60 5.24 9.69 2.82
N SER A 61 4.54 10.23 1.82
CA SER A 61 3.30 10.98 1.97
C SER A 61 2.16 10.28 1.24
N GLU A 62 0.94 10.46 1.76
CA GLU A 62 -0.27 9.83 1.23
C GLU A 62 -1.27 10.89 0.73
N ALA A 63 -2.02 10.57 -0.32
CA ALA A 63 -3.16 11.35 -0.79
C ALA A 63 -4.32 10.44 -1.20
N ALA A 64 -5.56 10.89 -0.97
CA ALA A 64 -6.74 10.12 -1.32
C ALA A 64 -6.95 10.07 -2.84
N ILE A 65 -7.22 8.86 -3.36
CA ILE A 65 -7.53 8.59 -4.78
C ILE A 65 -8.88 7.85 -4.95
N GLY A 66 -9.66 7.78 -3.87
CA GLY A 66 -10.96 7.12 -3.82
C GLY A 66 -11.49 7.02 -2.40
N PRO A 67 -12.71 6.46 -2.22
CA PRO A 67 -13.33 6.33 -0.90
C PRO A 67 -12.65 5.29 0.01
N ARG A 68 -11.84 4.39 -0.57
CA ARG A 68 -11.14 3.28 0.11
C ARG A 68 -9.73 3.06 -0.43
N SER A 69 -9.14 4.14 -0.96
CA SER A 69 -7.89 4.09 -1.71
C SER A 69 -7.06 5.34 -1.47
N VAL A 70 -5.80 5.15 -1.14
CA VAL A 70 -4.77 6.21 -1.12
C VAL A 70 -3.65 5.87 -2.09
N VAL A 71 -3.02 6.90 -2.64
CA VAL A 71 -1.69 6.80 -3.25
C VAL A 71 -0.65 7.23 -2.23
N ALA A 72 0.43 6.47 -2.12
CA ALA A 72 1.58 6.77 -1.29
C ALA A 72 2.82 6.92 -2.18
N THR A 73 3.67 7.91 -1.91
CA THR A 73 4.94 8.14 -2.62
C THR A 73 5.78 9.18 -1.89
N SER A 74 6.88 9.67 -2.49
CA SER A 74 7.66 10.77 -1.93
C SER A 74 6.85 12.08 -1.87
N PRO A 75 7.11 12.97 -0.88
CA PRO A 75 6.32 14.19 -0.70
C PRO A 75 6.25 15.09 -1.94
N ASP A 76 7.34 15.14 -2.74
CA ASP A 76 7.43 15.94 -3.96
C ASP A 76 6.61 15.39 -5.14
N LYS A 77 6.21 14.09 -5.09
CA LYS A 77 5.48 13.41 -6.17
C LYS A 77 4.03 13.12 -5.86
N VAL A 78 3.58 13.30 -4.62
CA VAL A 78 2.24 12.90 -4.17
C VAL A 78 1.11 13.54 -4.99
N GLN A 79 1.24 14.82 -5.37
CA GLN A 79 0.20 15.52 -6.13
C GLN A 79 0.12 15.07 -7.60
N GLU A 80 1.26 14.78 -8.22
CA GLU A 80 1.30 14.21 -9.58
C GLU A 80 0.65 12.83 -9.59
N CYS A 81 1.00 11.99 -8.60
CA CYS A 81 0.46 10.63 -8.48
C CYS A 81 -1.02 10.61 -8.11
N GLN A 82 -1.47 11.53 -7.26
CA GLN A 82 -2.89 11.67 -6.92
C GLN A 82 -3.70 11.97 -8.18
N TRP A 83 -3.29 12.98 -8.95
CA TRP A 83 -3.97 13.38 -10.17
C TRP A 83 -4.07 12.24 -11.18
N GLU A 84 -3.00 11.44 -11.34
CA GLU A 84 -2.98 10.32 -12.29
C GLU A 84 -4.01 9.24 -11.94
N LEU A 85 -4.28 9.01 -10.65
CA LEU A 85 -5.04 7.84 -10.17
C LEU A 85 -6.44 8.16 -9.65
N GLU A 86 -6.70 9.38 -9.18
CA GLU A 86 -7.95 9.75 -8.48
C GLU A 86 -9.20 9.66 -9.34
N ALA A 87 -9.06 9.83 -10.66
CA ALA A 87 -10.18 9.83 -11.57
C ALA A 87 -10.79 8.43 -11.77
N ASP A 88 -9.98 7.36 -11.71
CA ASP A 88 -10.36 6.06 -12.25
C ASP A 88 -10.18 4.87 -11.30
N THR A 89 -9.43 5.01 -10.21
CA THR A 89 -9.14 3.90 -9.28
C THR A 89 -10.43 3.24 -8.76
N GLU A 90 -11.36 4.01 -8.18
CA GLU A 90 -12.63 3.45 -7.69
C GLU A 90 -13.54 2.96 -8.83
N LYS A 91 -13.45 3.55 -10.03
CA LYS A 91 -14.21 3.05 -11.19
C LYS A 91 -13.76 1.65 -11.59
N PHE A 92 -12.45 1.38 -11.56
CA PHE A 92 -11.90 0.06 -11.84
C PHE A 92 -12.29 -0.95 -10.76
N ILE A 93 -12.23 -0.59 -9.47
CA ILE A 93 -12.66 -1.47 -8.39
C ILE A 93 -14.17 -1.78 -8.52
N GLY A 94 -14.99 -0.76 -8.75
CA GLY A 94 -16.44 -0.96 -8.94
C GLY A 94 -16.78 -1.77 -10.19
N ALA A 95 -15.95 -1.70 -11.25
CA ALA A 95 -16.12 -2.54 -12.43
C ALA A 95 -15.78 -4.01 -12.15
N ILE A 96 -14.67 -4.30 -11.45
CA ILE A 96 -14.27 -5.67 -11.15
C ILE A 96 -15.23 -6.34 -10.16
N GLU A 97 -15.74 -5.60 -9.16
CA GLU A 97 -16.71 -6.13 -8.19
C GLU A 97 -18.04 -6.55 -8.84
N LYS A 98 -18.47 -5.86 -9.90
CA LYS A 98 -19.67 -6.22 -10.68
C LYS A 98 -19.50 -7.49 -11.49
N ILE A 99 -18.25 -7.85 -11.84
CA ILE A 99 -17.94 -9.02 -12.66
C ILE A 99 -17.68 -10.25 -11.78
N VAL A 100 -17.00 -10.06 -10.64
CA VAL A 100 -16.44 -11.16 -9.85
C VAL A 100 -17.17 -11.30 -8.51
N TYR A 101 -16.81 -10.49 -7.51
CA TYR A 101 -17.42 -10.43 -6.17
C TYR A 101 -16.89 -9.20 -5.41
N PRO A 102 -17.47 -8.82 -4.26
CA PRO A 102 -17.01 -7.67 -3.47
C PRO A 102 -15.53 -7.74 -3.05
N TYR A 103 -14.81 -6.63 -3.13
CA TYR A 103 -13.38 -6.56 -2.87
C TYR A 103 -13.05 -6.95 -1.41
N ALA A 104 -12.30 -8.05 -1.24
CA ALA A 104 -12.15 -8.71 0.06
C ALA A 104 -11.10 -8.08 1.00
N TRP A 105 -10.22 -7.21 0.50
CA TRP A 105 -9.05 -6.75 1.26
C TRP A 105 -9.28 -5.47 2.08
N GLY A 106 -10.48 -4.88 1.98
CA GLY A 106 -10.85 -3.64 2.67
C GLY A 106 -10.40 -2.39 1.91
N GLU A 107 -9.08 -2.17 1.83
CA GLU A 107 -8.49 -1.02 1.15
C GLU A 107 -7.71 -1.44 -0.10
N TYR A 108 -7.72 -0.59 -1.13
CA TYR A 108 -6.88 -0.74 -2.32
C TYR A 108 -6.02 0.51 -2.48
N ASN A 109 -4.79 0.45 -2.00
CA ASN A 109 -3.82 1.55 -2.02
C ASN A 109 -2.73 1.26 -3.06
N VAL A 110 -2.06 2.33 -3.50
CA VAL A 110 -0.98 2.24 -4.49
C VAL A 110 0.25 2.94 -3.93
N LEU A 111 1.38 2.22 -3.84
CA LEU A 111 2.69 2.81 -3.54
C LEU A 111 3.46 3.02 -4.85
N ILE A 112 3.66 4.29 -5.22
CA ILE A 112 4.54 4.63 -6.34
C ILE A 112 5.97 4.68 -5.82
N LEU A 113 6.78 3.73 -6.27
CA LEU A 113 8.15 3.53 -5.81
C LEU A 113 9.15 4.43 -6.56
N PRO A 114 10.41 4.51 -6.10
CA PRO A 114 11.48 5.16 -6.85
C PRO A 114 11.74 4.49 -8.21
N PRO A 115 12.39 5.20 -9.16
CA PRO A 115 12.69 4.65 -10.50
C PRO A 115 13.57 3.39 -10.52
N SER A 116 14.21 3.05 -9.41
CA SER A 116 14.97 1.81 -9.25
C SER A 116 14.09 0.56 -9.08
N PHE A 117 12.77 0.70 -8.92
CA PHE A 117 11.87 -0.44 -8.84
C PHE A 117 11.90 -1.23 -10.17
N PRO A 118 12.22 -2.54 -10.14
CA PRO A 118 12.59 -3.28 -11.34
C PRO A 118 11.41 -3.78 -12.19
N TYR A 119 10.17 -3.56 -11.74
CA TYR A 119 8.96 -4.08 -12.39
C TYR A 119 7.97 -2.96 -12.71
N GLY A 120 7.01 -3.24 -13.59
CA GLY A 120 5.87 -2.34 -13.82
C GLY A 120 4.96 -2.24 -12.59
N GLY A 121 4.71 -3.36 -11.93
CA GLY A 121 3.94 -3.40 -10.68
C GLY A 121 4.07 -4.74 -9.96
N MET A 122 3.60 -4.78 -8.72
CA MET A 122 3.48 -5.96 -7.89
C MET A 122 2.18 -5.89 -7.07
N GLU A 123 1.37 -6.94 -7.15
CA GLU A 123 0.00 -7.04 -6.63
C GLU A 123 -0.08 -7.27 -5.11
N ASN A 124 0.82 -6.69 -4.34
CA ASN A 124 0.83 -6.90 -2.90
C ASN A 124 -0.52 -6.46 -2.31
N PRO A 125 -1.17 -7.30 -1.49
CA PRO A 125 -2.47 -7.00 -0.91
C PRO A 125 -2.47 -5.67 -0.18
N ILE A 126 -3.57 -4.92 -0.30
CA ILE A 126 -3.79 -3.60 0.32
C ILE A 126 -2.90 -2.51 -0.28
N PHE A 127 -1.62 -2.75 -0.54
CA PHE A 127 -0.70 -1.81 -1.19
C PHE A 127 -0.08 -2.38 -2.45
N THR A 128 -0.67 -2.11 -3.61
CA THR A 128 -0.05 -2.41 -4.91
C THR A 128 1.21 -1.56 -5.07
N PHE A 129 2.34 -2.18 -5.37
CA PHE A 129 3.57 -1.43 -5.67
C PHE A 129 3.62 -1.17 -7.16
N ALA A 130 3.92 0.06 -7.58
CA ALA A 130 3.98 0.41 -8.99
C ALA A 130 5.20 1.28 -9.31
N THR A 131 5.67 1.15 -10.56
CA THR A 131 6.73 1.99 -11.12
C THR A 131 6.26 3.44 -11.23
N PRO A 132 7.16 4.43 -11.07
CA PRO A 132 6.83 5.82 -11.34
C PRO A 132 6.61 6.09 -12.84
N SER A 133 6.97 5.15 -13.73
CA SER A 133 6.75 5.30 -15.16
C SER A 133 5.28 5.22 -15.60
N ILE A 134 4.34 4.95 -14.69
CA ILE A 134 2.89 5.07 -14.98
C ILE A 134 2.38 6.49 -14.81
N ILE A 135 3.15 7.37 -14.18
CA ILE A 135 2.79 8.78 -13.99
C ILE A 135 3.13 9.53 -15.27
N SER A 136 2.10 9.98 -15.97
CA SER A 136 2.20 10.53 -17.32
C SER A 136 1.79 12.00 -17.41
N LYS A 137 1.35 12.59 -16.29
CA LYS A 137 1.06 14.02 -16.17
C LYS A 137 2.20 14.89 -16.71
N VAL A 138 1.89 15.64 -17.78
CA VAL A 138 2.78 16.62 -18.44
C VAL A 138 2.51 18.02 -17.91
#